data_AF-A0A9R0JN94-F1
#
_entry.id   AF-A0A9R0JN94-F1
#
_cell.length_a   1.000
_cell.length_b   1.000
_cell.length_c   1.000
_cell.angle_alpha   90.00
_cell.angle_beta   90.00
_cell.angle_gamma   90.00
#
_symmetry.space_group_name_H-M   'P 1'
#
loop_
_entity.id
_entity.type
_entity.pdbx_description
1 polymer ?
#
loop_
_entity_poly.entity_id
_entity_poly.type
_entity_poly.pdbx_seq_one_letter_code
_entity_poly.pdbx_strand_id
1 'polypeptide(L)'
;EEEEEEEPVQLKGWQLRRLAQALKVGRRKTSIKNLAAELGLDRAVVLELLREPPLNLLMMSAALPDKPEPAVMIPGAADVSSVPSEVIADSAESDVSSVSFEVIADAEEPEPVVKTPIHTLQDSWSSQKRLKKVQVETLENVYKRTKRPTNAMVSSIVHVTNLPRRRVVKWFEDKRADEGVPADPAQQRPYRRSSSESVFAQ
;
A
#
# COMPACT_ATOMS: atom_id res chain seq x y z
N GLU A 1 -22.20 36.25 30.36
CA GLU A 1 -22.22 35.56 29.06
C GLU A 1 -20.96 36.01 28.35
N GLU A 2 -19.86 35.29 28.57
CA GLU A 2 -18.60 35.56 27.86
C GLU A 2 -18.73 34.89 26.50
N GLU A 3 -18.96 35.72 25.49
CA GLU A 3 -18.88 35.36 24.09
C GLU A 3 -17.38 35.14 23.80
N GLU A 4 -16.93 33.89 24.01
CA GLU A 4 -15.57 33.47 23.69
C GLU A 4 -15.45 33.52 22.16
N GLU A 5 -14.96 34.66 21.67
CA GLU A 5 -14.66 34.89 20.25
C GLU A 5 -13.57 33.89 19.84
N GLU A 6 -13.97 32.68 19.47
CA GLU A 6 -13.09 31.66 18.89
C GLU A 6 -12.51 32.21 17.59
N GLU A 7 -11.28 32.73 17.66
CA GLU A 7 -10.54 33.20 16.50
C GLU A 7 -10.61 32.14 15.40
N PRO A 8 -11.07 32.50 14.18
CA PRO A 8 -11.24 31.52 13.13
C PRO A 8 -9.87 30.95 12.77
N VAL A 9 -9.64 29.69 13.15
CA VAL A 9 -8.43 28.95 12.80
C VAL A 9 -8.26 29.06 11.29
N GLN A 10 -7.20 29.74 10.84
CA GLN A 10 -6.96 29.99 9.43
C GLN A 10 -6.52 28.69 8.75
N LEU A 11 -7.50 27.90 8.31
CA LEU A 11 -7.28 26.64 7.64
C LEU A 11 -6.94 26.85 6.16
N LYS A 12 -5.88 26.19 5.71
CA LYS A 12 -5.51 26.12 4.29
C LYS A 12 -6.58 25.35 3.51
N GLY A 13 -6.77 25.70 2.24
CA GLY A 13 -7.80 25.06 1.39
C GLY A 13 -7.71 23.54 1.30
N TRP A 14 -6.51 22.96 1.36
CA TRP A 14 -6.34 21.51 1.40
C TRP A 14 -6.75 20.88 2.74
N GLN A 15 -6.55 21.59 3.86
CA GLN A 15 -7.00 21.16 5.19
C GLN A 15 -8.54 21.13 5.23
N LEU A 16 -9.19 22.16 4.68
CA LEU A 16 -10.65 22.20 4.55
C LEU A 16 -11.20 21.04 3.70
N ARG A 17 -10.58 20.76 2.55
CA ARG A 17 -10.98 19.60 1.72
C ARG A 17 -10.81 18.28 2.46
N ARG A 18 -9.73 18.12 3.21
CA ARG A 18 -9.46 16.91 4.00
C ARG A 18 -10.45 16.75 5.16
N LEU A 19 -10.77 17.84 5.85
CA LEU A 19 -11.79 17.88 6.90
C LEU A 19 -13.20 17.61 6.34
N ALA A 20 -13.55 18.15 5.17
CA ALA A 20 -14.83 17.90 4.51
C ALA A 20 -15.02 16.41 4.17
N GLN A 21 -13.97 15.74 3.71
CA GLN A 21 -13.98 14.28 3.52
C GLN A 21 -14.16 13.53 4.85
N ALA A 22 -13.48 13.98 5.90
CA ALA A 22 -13.60 13.39 7.23
C ALA A 22 -15.03 13.54 7.80
N LEU A 23 -15.68 14.69 7.59
CA LEU A 23 -17.09 14.89 7.93
C LEU A 23 -18.02 13.94 7.16
N LYS A 24 -17.80 13.78 5.85
CA LYS A 24 -18.60 12.88 5.00
C LYS A 24 -18.49 11.42 5.45
N VAL A 25 -17.28 10.98 5.84
CA VAL A 25 -17.03 9.65 6.41
C VAL A 25 -17.63 9.53 7.82
N GLY A 26 -17.63 10.62 8.58
CA GLY A 26 -18.21 10.74 9.91
C GLY A 26 -17.19 10.50 11.03
N ARG A 27 -17.32 11.28 12.11
CA ARG A 27 -16.39 11.31 13.27
C ARG A 27 -16.06 9.93 13.85
N ARG A 28 -17.02 9.01 13.90
CA ARG A 28 -16.83 7.66 14.49
C ARG A 28 -15.96 6.74 13.64
N LYS A 29 -15.90 6.99 12.33
CA LYS A 29 -15.12 6.20 11.37
C LYS A 29 -13.75 6.82 11.07
N THR A 30 -13.59 8.11 11.35
CA THR A 30 -12.32 8.82 11.16
C THR A 30 -11.38 8.63 12.35
N SER A 31 -10.14 8.21 12.08
CA SER A 31 -9.08 8.23 13.09
C SER A 31 -8.64 9.67 13.36
N ILE A 32 -9.19 10.28 14.42
CA ILE A 32 -8.92 11.69 14.79
C ILE A 32 -7.43 11.93 15.04
N LYS A 33 -6.73 10.96 15.66
CA LYS A 33 -5.28 11.08 15.94
C LYS A 33 -4.47 11.22 14.64
N ASN A 34 -4.81 10.43 13.63
CA ASN A 34 -4.12 10.48 12.34
C ASN A 34 -4.52 11.74 11.57
N LEU A 35 -5.80 12.11 11.59
CA LEU A 35 -6.30 13.31 10.93
C LEU A 35 -5.62 14.58 11.49
N ALA A 36 -5.47 14.69 12.81
CA ALA A 36 -4.76 15.79 13.45
C ALA A 36 -3.29 15.86 13.03
N ALA A 37 -2.60 14.71 13.00
CA ALA A 37 -1.21 14.63 12.54
C ALA A 37 -1.05 14.99 11.05
N GLU A 38 -1.99 14.57 10.20
CA GLU A 38 -2.01 14.91 8.77
C GLU A 38 -2.23 16.41 8.55
N LEU A 39 -3.14 17.02 9.31
CA LEU A 39 -3.49 18.43 9.20
C LEU A 39 -2.47 19.34 9.90
N GLY A 40 -1.65 18.81 10.80
CA GLY A 40 -0.76 19.60 11.66
C GLY A 40 -1.53 20.48 12.65
N LEU A 41 -2.71 20.02 13.08
CA LEU A 41 -3.58 20.72 14.03
C LEU A 41 -3.64 19.95 15.34
N ASP A 42 -3.98 20.63 16.44
CA ASP A 42 -4.22 19.93 17.69
C ASP A 42 -5.48 19.05 17.60
N ARG A 43 -5.43 17.94 18.32
CA ARG A 43 -6.50 16.94 18.33
C ARG A 43 -7.82 17.54 18.84
N ALA A 44 -7.77 18.49 19.78
CA ALA A 44 -8.96 19.17 20.29
C ALA A 44 -9.63 20.02 19.21
N VAL A 45 -8.86 20.85 18.51
CA VAL A 45 -9.34 21.70 17.41
C VAL A 45 -10.01 20.88 16.30
N VAL A 46 -9.41 19.74 15.92
CA VAL A 46 -10.02 18.85 14.92
C VAL A 46 -11.33 18.23 15.44
N LEU A 47 -11.44 17.95 16.73
CA LEU A 47 -12.65 17.41 17.33
C LEU A 47 -13.80 18.41 17.35
N GLU A 48 -13.49 19.66 17.65
CA GLU A 48 -14.41 20.79 17.66
C GLU A 48 -14.97 21.04 16.26
N LEU A 49 -14.08 21.18 15.26
CA LEU A 49 -14.45 21.33 13.85
C LEU A 49 -15.28 20.16 13.29
N LEU A 50 -15.14 18.96 13.85
CA LEU A 50 -15.94 17.78 13.46
C LEU A 50 -17.24 17.63 14.27
N ARG A 51 -17.33 18.27 15.45
CA ARG A 51 -18.54 18.29 16.28
C ARG A 51 -19.48 19.38 15.80
N GLU A 52 -18.95 20.57 15.54
CA GLU A 52 -19.66 21.77 15.12
C GLU A 52 -18.95 22.35 13.88
N PRO A 53 -19.17 21.75 12.70
CA PRO A 53 -18.48 22.20 11.50
C PRO A 53 -18.97 23.58 11.04
N PRO A 54 -18.06 24.49 10.67
CA PRO A 54 -18.44 25.78 10.12
C PRO A 54 -19.17 25.62 8.78
N LEU A 55 -20.03 26.58 8.44
CA LEU A 55 -20.92 26.49 7.27
C LEU A 55 -20.17 26.22 5.96
N ASN A 56 -19.01 26.83 5.76
CA ASN A 56 -18.15 26.59 4.60
C ASN A 56 -17.76 25.10 4.49
N LEU A 57 -17.38 24.48 5.61
CA LEU A 57 -16.98 23.08 5.66
C LEU A 57 -18.16 22.14 5.40
N LEU A 58 -19.35 22.50 5.88
CA LEU A 58 -20.59 21.76 5.64
C LEU A 58 -20.97 21.80 4.15
N MET A 59 -20.92 22.97 3.51
CA MET A 59 -21.14 23.12 2.06
C MET A 59 -20.16 22.28 1.24
N MET A 60 -18.86 22.30 1.60
CA MET A 60 -17.84 21.48 0.94
C MET A 60 -18.10 19.99 1.10
N SER A 61 -18.53 19.54 2.29
CA SER A 61 -18.82 18.12 2.53
C SER A 61 -20.05 17.61 1.77
N ALA A 62 -21.06 18.46 1.58
CA ALA A 62 -22.25 18.16 0.81
C ALA A 62 -21.98 18.08 -0.70
N ALA A 63 -21.01 18.88 -1.19
CA ALA A 63 -20.57 18.86 -2.57
C ALA A 63 -19.65 17.66 -2.93
N LEU A 64 -19.24 16.85 -1.94
CA LEU A 64 -18.44 15.65 -2.20
C LEU A 64 -19.34 14.48 -2.65
N PRO A 65 -18.93 13.71 -3.67
CA PRO A 65 -19.67 12.54 -4.10
C PRO A 65 -19.72 11.48 -2.98
N ASP A 66 -20.91 10.91 -2.74
CA ASP A 66 -21.16 9.88 -1.69
C ASP A 66 -20.46 8.54 -1.93
N LYS A 67 -19.90 8.35 -3.13
CA LYS A 67 -19.27 7.10 -3.54
C LYS A 67 -17.78 7.36 -3.79
N PRO A 68 -16.85 6.65 -3.12
CA PRO A 68 -15.48 6.58 -3.58
C PRO A 68 -15.48 5.75 -4.86
N GLU A 69 -15.86 6.38 -5.98
CA GLU A 69 -15.67 5.78 -7.28
C GLU A 69 -14.17 5.73 -7.54
N PRO A 70 -13.58 4.55 -7.80
CA PRO A 70 -12.22 4.48 -8.30
C PRO A 70 -12.18 5.30 -9.58
N ALA A 71 -11.26 6.27 -9.64
CA ALA A 71 -11.10 7.22 -10.73
C ALA A 71 -11.30 6.56 -12.10
N VAL A 72 -12.51 6.70 -12.65
CA VAL A 72 -12.82 6.42 -14.04
C VAL A 72 -12.43 7.68 -14.80
N MET A 73 -11.32 7.61 -15.53
CA MET A 73 -10.97 8.62 -16.50
C MET A 73 -11.96 8.54 -17.66
N ILE A 74 -12.81 9.55 -17.83
CA ILE A 74 -13.53 9.80 -19.09
C ILE A 74 -13.32 11.27 -19.43
N PRO A 75 -12.77 11.60 -20.62
CA PRO A 75 -12.91 12.92 -21.19
C PRO A 75 -14.19 12.96 -22.05
N GLY A 76 -14.86 14.12 -22.05
CA GLY A 76 -15.75 14.50 -23.14
C GLY A 76 -17.23 14.53 -22.78
N ALA A 77 -17.79 15.73 -22.80
CA ALA A 77 -19.15 16.10 -22.46
C ALA A 77 -20.17 15.80 -23.58
N ALA A 78 -21.45 16.06 -23.24
CA ALA A 78 -22.70 16.03 -24.03
C ALA A 78 -23.43 14.68 -23.96
N ASP A 79 -24.75 14.56 -23.80
CA ASP A 79 -25.88 15.47 -23.54
C ASP A 79 -27.12 14.54 -23.37
N VAL A 80 -28.20 15.07 -22.80
CA VAL A 80 -29.62 14.61 -22.84
C VAL A 80 -30.09 13.25 -22.28
N SER A 81 -30.90 13.39 -21.22
CA SER A 81 -32.35 13.11 -21.16
C SER A 81 -32.93 11.70 -21.38
N SER A 82 -33.83 11.36 -20.45
CA SER A 82 -35.04 10.53 -20.59
C SER A 82 -35.00 9.06 -20.15
N VAL A 83 -35.66 8.82 -19.01
CA VAL A 83 -36.31 7.58 -18.52
C VAL A 83 -37.41 7.06 -19.48
N PRO A 84 -38.08 5.89 -19.25
CA PRO A 84 -37.68 4.60 -18.64
C PRO A 84 -38.18 3.38 -19.49
N SER A 85 -37.98 2.14 -18.98
CA SER A 85 -38.95 1.01 -18.95
C SER A 85 -38.41 -0.39 -19.32
N GLU A 86 -39.01 -1.39 -18.65
CA GLU A 86 -38.72 -2.82 -18.51
C GLU A 86 -38.53 -3.66 -19.80
N VAL A 87 -37.80 -4.80 -19.71
CA VAL A 87 -38.36 -6.17 -19.88
C VAL A 87 -37.35 -7.31 -19.53
N ILE A 88 -37.74 -8.14 -18.55
CA ILE A 88 -37.85 -9.63 -18.48
C ILE A 88 -36.76 -10.60 -19.04
N ALA A 89 -36.52 -11.66 -18.23
CA ALA A 89 -36.02 -13.04 -18.49
C ALA A 89 -34.50 -13.25 -18.66
N ASP A 90 -33.86 -14.35 -18.24
CA ASP A 90 -34.16 -15.50 -17.38
C ASP A 90 -32.80 -16.25 -17.17
N SER A 91 -32.65 -16.96 -16.05
CA SER A 91 -31.72 -18.07 -15.77
C SER A 91 -30.23 -18.00 -16.12
N ALA A 92 -29.38 -18.08 -15.08
CA ALA A 92 -28.37 -19.14 -14.99
C ALA A 92 -27.79 -19.20 -13.56
N GLU A 93 -28.04 -20.35 -12.95
CA GLU A 93 -27.57 -20.95 -11.71
C GLU A 93 -26.04 -21.20 -11.61
N SER A 94 -25.62 -21.68 -10.43
CA SER A 94 -24.24 -21.94 -9.91
C SER A 94 -23.69 -20.78 -9.04
N ASP A 95 -23.08 -20.99 -7.87
CA ASP A 95 -22.50 -22.18 -7.28
C ASP A 95 -22.27 -21.94 -5.77
N VAL A 96 -22.53 -22.98 -4.98
CA VAL A 96 -22.05 -23.32 -3.63
C VAL A 96 -22.06 -22.30 -2.47
N SER A 97 -23.05 -22.56 -1.64
CA SER A 97 -23.15 -22.34 -0.20
C SER A 97 -21.84 -22.50 0.59
N SER A 98 -21.47 -21.41 1.27
CA SER A 98 -21.36 -21.34 2.74
C SER A 98 -21.10 -22.65 3.49
N VAL A 99 -19.87 -22.85 3.94
CA VAL A 99 -19.58 -23.57 5.19
C VAL A 99 -18.63 -22.73 6.04
N SER A 100 -19.14 -22.40 7.22
CA SER A 100 -18.48 -21.79 8.35
C SER A 100 -17.40 -22.72 8.89
N PHE A 101 -16.23 -22.19 9.25
CA PHE A 101 -15.33 -22.87 10.19
C PHE A 101 -14.76 -21.88 11.21
N GLU A 102 -15.36 -21.99 12.39
CA GLU A 102 -14.81 -21.97 13.75
C GLU A 102 -14.13 -20.73 14.35
N VAL A 103 -14.44 -20.61 15.63
CA VAL A 103 -14.35 -19.50 16.54
C VAL A 103 -13.59 -20.01 17.77
N ILE A 104 -12.57 -19.26 18.16
CA ILE A 104 -12.03 -19.05 19.53
C ILE A 104 -11.04 -20.08 20.12
N ALA A 105 -10.05 -19.43 20.78
CA ALA A 105 -9.12 -19.87 21.83
C ALA A 105 -7.88 -20.64 21.40
N ASP A 106 -6.72 -19.99 21.49
CA ASP A 106 -5.90 -20.20 22.69
C ASP A 106 -4.88 -19.08 22.90
N ALA A 107 -4.58 -18.81 24.16
CA ALA A 107 -3.73 -17.73 24.64
C ALA A 107 -2.33 -18.24 24.92
N GLU A 108 -1.29 -17.57 24.41
CA GLU A 108 0.04 -17.61 25.05
C GLU A 108 0.90 -16.39 24.66
N GLU A 109 1.15 -15.55 25.68
CA GLU A 109 2.40 -14.84 26.02
C GLU A 109 3.12 -13.89 25.02
N PRO A 110 3.26 -12.58 25.35
CA PRO A 110 4.09 -11.63 24.62
C PRO A 110 5.42 -11.31 25.33
N GLU A 111 6.54 -11.72 24.74
CA GLU A 111 7.92 -11.39 25.17
C GLU A 111 8.79 -11.09 23.92
N PRO A 112 9.92 -10.36 24.01
CA PRO A 112 10.11 -8.98 24.43
C PRO A 112 10.50 -8.05 23.24
N VAL A 113 10.07 -6.79 23.29
CA VAL A 113 10.28 -5.78 22.24
C VAL A 113 11.76 -5.41 22.13
N VAL A 114 12.49 -6.06 21.23
CA VAL A 114 13.82 -5.65 20.78
C VAL A 114 13.69 -4.34 20.02
N LYS A 115 14.21 -3.25 20.59
CA LYS A 115 14.28 -1.92 19.98
C LYS A 115 15.23 -1.97 18.77
N THR A 116 14.70 -2.39 17.63
CA THR A 116 15.42 -2.37 16.37
C THR A 116 15.57 -0.92 15.87
N PRO A 117 16.70 -0.55 15.26
CA PRO A 117 16.91 0.79 14.73
C PRO A 117 15.80 1.16 13.75
N ILE A 118 15.23 2.37 13.86
CA ILE A 118 14.10 2.86 13.04
C ILE A 118 14.35 2.67 11.53
N HIS A 119 15.61 2.65 11.10
CA HIS A 119 16.01 2.41 9.70
C HIS A 119 15.62 1.00 9.17
N THR A 120 15.52 -0.03 10.01
CA THR A 120 15.09 -1.37 9.56
C THR A 120 13.57 -1.48 9.37
N LEU A 121 12.78 -0.57 9.96
CA LEU A 121 11.32 -0.56 9.85
C LEU A 121 10.82 0.04 8.52
N GLN A 122 11.61 0.90 7.88
CA GLN A 122 11.25 1.47 6.57
C GLN A 122 11.40 0.47 5.41
N ASP A 123 12.32 -0.48 5.56
CA ASP A 123 12.58 -1.52 4.55
C ASP A 123 11.44 -2.55 4.44
N SER A 124 10.69 -2.80 5.53
CA SER A 124 9.56 -3.73 5.55
C SER A 124 8.32 -3.17 4.83
N TRP A 125 8.10 -1.85 4.90
CA TRP A 125 6.92 -1.22 4.29
C TRP A 125 6.89 -1.33 2.77
N SER A 126 8.02 -1.07 2.10
CA SER A 126 8.16 -1.29 0.65
C SER A 126 8.09 -2.78 0.29
N SER A 127 8.32 -3.63 1.29
CA SER A 127 8.34 -5.07 1.20
C SER A 127 6.97 -5.77 1.42
N GLN A 128 5.92 -5.02 1.69
CA GLN A 128 4.58 -5.60 1.92
C GLN A 128 3.63 -5.50 0.73
N LYS A 129 3.95 -4.68 -0.29
CA LYS A 129 3.08 -4.55 -1.47
C LYS A 129 3.18 -5.78 -2.38
N ARG A 130 2.02 -6.34 -2.75
CA ARG A 130 1.88 -7.40 -3.76
C ARG A 130 2.36 -6.89 -5.12
N LEU A 131 3.13 -7.70 -5.84
CA LEU A 131 3.62 -7.38 -7.18
C LEU A 131 2.46 -7.29 -8.17
N LYS A 132 2.47 -6.27 -9.04
CA LYS A 132 1.44 -6.12 -10.09
C LYS A 132 1.66 -7.17 -11.19
N LYS A 133 0.57 -7.59 -11.86
CA LYS A 133 0.62 -8.59 -12.95
C LYS A 133 1.65 -8.25 -14.04
N VAL A 134 1.67 -7.01 -14.52
CA VAL A 134 2.63 -6.52 -15.53
C VAL A 134 4.09 -6.63 -15.05
N GLN A 135 4.33 -6.40 -13.75
CA GLN A 135 5.67 -6.51 -13.17
C GLN A 135 6.11 -7.98 -13.08
N VAL A 136 5.21 -8.87 -12.67
CA VAL A 136 5.47 -10.32 -12.62
C VAL A 136 5.78 -10.85 -14.02
N GLU A 137 4.98 -10.47 -15.03
CA GLU A 137 5.22 -10.89 -16.41
C GLU A 137 6.60 -10.45 -16.92
N THR A 138 7.02 -9.22 -16.60
CA THR A 138 8.37 -8.73 -16.95
C THR A 138 9.45 -9.56 -16.27
N LEU A 139 9.29 -9.83 -14.98
CA LEU A 139 10.22 -10.65 -14.20
C LEU A 139 10.31 -12.08 -14.73
N GLU A 140 9.18 -12.70 -15.08
CA GLU A 140 9.12 -14.03 -15.71
C GLU A 140 9.76 -14.05 -17.08
N ASN A 141 9.55 -13.02 -17.90
CA ASN A 141 10.18 -12.89 -19.20
C ASN A 141 11.70 -12.74 -19.12
N VAL A 142 12.21 -12.09 -18.07
CA VAL A 142 13.66 -12.06 -17.80
C VAL A 142 14.11 -13.41 -17.26
N TYR A 143 13.34 -14.05 -16.38
CA TYR A 143 13.68 -15.35 -15.80
C TYR A 143 13.81 -16.46 -16.85
N LYS A 144 12.95 -16.45 -17.87
CA LYS A 144 13.04 -17.33 -19.04
C LYS A 144 14.36 -17.15 -19.80
N ARG A 145 14.87 -15.92 -19.87
CA ARG A 145 16.14 -15.59 -20.55
C ARG A 145 17.35 -15.87 -19.67
N THR A 146 17.26 -15.56 -18.37
CA THR A 146 18.37 -15.70 -17.43
C THR A 146 17.84 -15.92 -16.02
N LYS A 147 18.10 -17.11 -15.45
CA LYS A 147 17.71 -17.49 -14.09
C LYS A 147 18.43 -16.69 -12.99
N ARG A 148 19.59 -16.10 -13.33
CA ARG A 148 20.47 -15.30 -12.47
C ARG A 148 20.88 -14.00 -13.17
N PRO A 149 20.06 -12.95 -13.13
CA PRO A 149 20.41 -11.67 -13.75
C PRO A 149 21.63 -11.02 -13.08
N THR A 150 22.57 -10.53 -13.89
CA THR A 150 23.72 -9.72 -13.42
C THR A 150 23.25 -8.42 -12.76
N ASN A 151 24.06 -7.82 -11.88
CA ASN A 151 23.74 -6.54 -11.23
C ASN A 151 23.24 -5.44 -12.19
N ALA A 152 23.83 -5.32 -13.38
CA ALA A 152 23.39 -4.38 -14.40
C ALA A 152 21.98 -4.70 -14.94
N MET A 153 21.68 -5.99 -15.15
CA MET A 153 20.36 -6.45 -15.59
C MET A 153 19.31 -6.20 -14.49
N VAL A 154 19.66 -6.46 -13.22
CA VAL A 154 18.80 -6.12 -12.08
C VAL A 154 18.49 -4.63 -12.05
N SER A 155 19.49 -3.76 -12.26
CA SER A 155 19.27 -2.32 -12.36
C SER A 155 18.34 -1.98 -13.52
N SER A 156 18.50 -2.56 -14.70
CA SER A 156 17.58 -2.34 -15.84
C SER A 156 16.12 -2.71 -15.49
N ILE A 157 15.91 -3.86 -14.84
CA ILE A 157 14.59 -4.32 -14.40
C ILE A 157 13.96 -3.35 -13.40
N VAL A 158 14.75 -2.83 -12.45
CA VAL A 158 14.30 -1.83 -11.47
C VAL A 158 13.73 -0.60 -12.17
N HIS A 159 14.40 -0.09 -13.20
CA HIS A 159 13.93 1.07 -13.96
C HIS A 159 12.65 0.78 -14.76
N VAL A 160 12.54 -0.40 -15.39
CA VAL A 160 11.36 -0.76 -16.21
C VAL A 160 10.13 -1.05 -15.34
N THR A 161 10.32 -1.76 -14.23
CA THR A 161 9.22 -2.25 -13.38
C THR A 161 8.87 -1.31 -12.23
N ASN A 162 9.71 -0.31 -11.96
CA ASN A 162 9.63 0.56 -10.77
C ASN A 162 9.57 -0.22 -9.45
N LEU A 163 10.23 -1.39 -9.42
CA LEU A 163 10.36 -2.20 -8.21
C LEU A 163 11.70 -1.92 -7.53
N PRO A 164 11.74 -1.77 -6.19
CA PRO A 164 13.00 -1.70 -5.46
C PRO A 164 13.92 -2.88 -5.76
N ARG A 165 15.23 -2.64 -5.86
CA ARG A 165 16.24 -3.68 -6.18
C ARG A 165 16.11 -4.92 -5.30
N ARG A 166 15.86 -4.75 -3.99
CA ARG A 166 15.68 -5.86 -3.04
C ARG A 166 14.51 -6.77 -3.41
N ARG A 167 13.41 -6.21 -3.91
CA ARG A 167 12.22 -6.95 -4.34
C ARG A 167 12.51 -7.79 -5.57
N VAL A 168 13.22 -7.21 -6.53
CA VAL A 168 13.63 -7.91 -7.74
C VAL A 168 14.51 -9.10 -7.36
N VAL A 169 15.57 -8.88 -6.59
CA VAL A 169 16.48 -9.96 -6.15
C VAL A 169 15.73 -11.05 -5.39
N LYS A 170 14.90 -10.68 -4.41
CA LYS A 170 14.08 -11.63 -3.64
C LYS A 170 13.16 -12.45 -4.54
N TRP A 171 12.47 -11.81 -5.50
CA TRP A 171 11.60 -12.53 -6.43
C TRP A 171 12.35 -13.58 -7.25
N PHE A 172 13.58 -13.27 -7.70
CA PHE A 172 14.42 -14.24 -8.40
C PHE A 172 14.95 -15.35 -7.48
N GLU A 173 15.11 -15.09 -6.18
CA GLU A 173 15.46 -16.11 -5.18
C GLU A 173 14.28 -17.05 -4.92
N ASP A 174 13.11 -16.47 -4.64
CA ASP A 174 11.86 -17.21 -4.41
C ASP A 174 11.52 -18.07 -5.64
N LYS A 175 11.58 -17.52 -6.86
CA LYS A 175 11.31 -18.26 -8.10
C LYS A 175 12.29 -19.43 -8.33
N ARG A 176 13.54 -19.29 -7.90
CA ARG A 176 14.54 -20.38 -7.97
C ARG A 176 14.28 -21.46 -6.92
N ALA A 177 13.85 -21.06 -5.72
CA ALA A 177 13.45 -21.98 -4.68
C ALA A 177 12.22 -22.80 -5.12
N ASP A 178 11.23 -22.16 -5.75
CA ASP A 178 10.03 -22.81 -6.27
C ASP A 178 10.32 -23.80 -7.41
N GLU A 179 11.23 -23.47 -8.34
CA GLU A 179 11.58 -24.36 -9.46
C GLU A 179 12.57 -25.47 -9.04
N GLY A 180 13.03 -25.47 -7.79
CA GLY A 180 13.97 -26.48 -7.28
C GLY A 180 15.34 -26.43 -7.96
N VAL A 181 15.71 -25.30 -8.58
CA VAL A 181 17.03 -25.13 -9.21
C VAL A 181 18.08 -25.12 -8.10
N PRO A 182 18.95 -26.15 -7.99
CA PRO A 182 19.94 -26.21 -6.93
C PRO A 182 20.84 -24.99 -7.00
N ALA A 183 21.09 -24.38 -5.83
CA ALA A 183 22.03 -23.28 -5.74
C ALA A 183 23.38 -23.76 -6.29
N ASP A 184 23.75 -23.28 -7.47
CA ASP A 184 24.97 -23.70 -8.14
C ASP A 184 26.17 -23.51 -7.17
N PRO A 185 26.83 -24.60 -6.70
CA PRO A 185 27.81 -24.54 -5.61
C PRO A 185 29.03 -23.67 -5.95
N ALA A 186 29.22 -23.34 -7.22
CA ALA A 186 30.36 -22.58 -7.71
C ALA A 186 30.45 -21.15 -7.16
N GLN A 187 29.33 -20.52 -6.79
CA GLN A 187 29.34 -19.15 -6.25
C GLN A 187 29.18 -19.06 -4.73
N GLN A 188 28.71 -20.14 -4.07
CA GLN A 188 28.72 -20.23 -2.60
C GLN A 188 30.06 -20.70 -2.04
N ARG A 189 31.03 -21.04 -2.90
CA ARG A 189 32.40 -21.25 -2.43
C ARG A 189 32.93 -19.90 -1.93
N PRO A 190 33.16 -19.73 -0.60
CA PRO A 190 33.93 -18.59 -0.15
C PRO A 190 35.24 -18.62 -0.92
N TYR A 191 35.67 -17.45 -1.41
CA TYR A 191 36.91 -17.26 -2.17
C TYR A 191 38.05 -17.99 -1.45
N ARG A 192 38.36 -19.23 -1.86
CA ARG A 192 39.47 -19.97 -1.27
C ARG A 192 40.71 -19.37 -1.92
N ARG A 193 41.31 -18.37 -1.27
CA ARG A 193 42.64 -17.91 -1.65
C ARG A 193 43.53 -19.14 -1.68
N SER A 194 43.94 -19.56 -2.87
CA SER A 194 45.01 -20.52 -3.04
C SER A 194 46.22 -19.93 -2.33
N SER A 195 46.59 -20.48 -1.18
CA SER A 195 47.88 -20.17 -0.56
C SER A 195 48.94 -20.58 -1.56
N SER A 196 49.58 -19.59 -2.18
CA SER A 196 50.81 -19.79 -2.92
C SER A 196 51.83 -20.35 -1.93
N GLU A 197 52.14 -21.64 -2.10
CA GLU A 197 53.24 -22.36 -1.46
C GLU A 197 54.52 -21.53 -1.60
N SER A 198 54.90 -20.82 -0.54
CA SER A 198 56.17 -20.10 -0.49
C SER A 198 57.26 -21.13 -0.25
N VAL A 199 57.83 -21.65 -1.34
CA VAL A 199 59.02 -22.49 -1.32
C VAL A 199 60.21 -21.62 -0.90
N PHE A 200 60.44 -21.50 0.42
CA PHE A 200 61.73 -21.04 0.93
C PHE A 200 62.68 -22.24 0.93
N ALA A 201 63.56 -22.27 -0.06
CA ALA A 201 64.69 -23.20 -0.13
C ALA A 201 65.72 -22.84 0.96
N GLN A 202 66.22 -23.86 1.66
CA GLN A 202 67.43 -23.80 2.50
C GLN A 202 68.66 -24.18 1.69
#